data_AF-A0A9C8KAH0-F1
#
_entry.id   AF-A0A9C8KAH0-F1
#
_cell.length_a   1.000
_cell.length_b   1.000
_cell.length_c   1.000
_cell.angle_alpha   90.00
_cell.angle_beta   90.00
_cell.angle_gamma   90.00
#
_symmetry.space_group_name_H-M   'P 1'
#
loop_
_entity.id
_entity.type
_entity.pdbx_description
1 polymer ?
#
loop_
_entity_poly.entity_id
_entity_poly.type
_entity_poly.pdbx_seq_one_letter_code
_entity_poly.pdbx_strand_id
1 'polypeptide(L)'
;MKVHRFFTSAILLLFFMASCGDEPKKEDASQEVEVIQKDSVPIDSTALKDKEVEEKKFVLTEDNAVDFFFDYQKDLKVDKVKITTRLGSFTVQLFDNVPYHKANFIYLTRKGYFNDTQFHRVVKDFIIQGGNSDDRETGRKRSEIG
;
A
#
# COMPACT_ATOMS: atom_id res chain seq x y z
N MET A 1 -56.22 -19.31 -6.86
CA MET A 1 -54.83 -18.85 -6.64
C MET A 1 -54.02 -18.95 -7.95
N LYS A 2 -53.92 -17.88 -8.76
CA LYS A 2 -53.04 -17.84 -9.96
C LYS A 2 -52.36 -16.49 -10.24
N VAL A 3 -52.86 -15.40 -9.66
CA VAL A 3 -52.35 -14.01 -9.91
C VAL A 3 -50.95 -13.77 -9.32
N HIS A 4 -50.65 -14.33 -8.15
CA HIS A 4 -49.41 -14.02 -7.41
C HIS A 4 -48.14 -14.53 -8.12
N ARG A 5 -48.19 -15.67 -8.83
CA ARG A 5 -47.04 -16.23 -9.58
C ARG A 5 -46.66 -15.40 -10.81
N PHE A 6 -47.60 -14.64 -11.40
CA PHE A 6 -47.27 -13.70 -12.47
C PHE A 6 -46.64 -12.42 -11.92
N PHE A 7 -47.12 -11.92 -10.79
CA PHE A 7 -46.58 -10.70 -10.17
C PHE A 7 -45.13 -10.88 -9.67
N THR A 8 -44.81 -12.03 -9.08
CA THR A 8 -43.42 -12.35 -8.67
C THR A 8 -42.46 -12.49 -9.85
N SER A 9 -42.95 -12.92 -11.03
CA SER A 9 -42.12 -13.08 -12.22
C SER A 9 -41.80 -11.75 -12.91
N ALA A 10 -42.67 -10.74 -12.79
CA ALA A 10 -42.46 -9.41 -13.37
C ALA A 10 -41.42 -8.59 -12.57
N ILE A 11 -41.41 -8.72 -11.24
CA ILE A 11 -40.47 -8.01 -10.36
C ILE A 11 -39.03 -8.52 -10.53
N LEU A 12 -38.84 -9.81 -10.81
CA LEU A 12 -37.50 -10.38 -11.05
C LEU A 12 -36.87 -9.92 -12.37
N LEU A 13 -37.67 -9.57 -13.38
CA LEU A 13 -37.18 -9.09 -14.68
C LEU A 13 -36.78 -7.60 -14.65
N LEU A 14 -37.33 -6.81 -13.74
CA LEU A 14 -37.04 -5.39 -13.59
C LEU A 14 -35.69 -5.09 -12.93
N PHE A 15 -35.08 -6.07 -12.25
CA PHE A 15 -33.75 -5.94 -11.67
C PHE A 15 -32.60 -6.16 -12.67
N PHE A 16 -32.88 -6.66 -13.88
CA PHE A 16 -31.85 -7.07 -14.85
C PHE A 16 -31.48 -6.00 -15.88
N MET A 17 -32.15 -4.84 -15.88
CA MET A 17 -32.03 -3.80 -16.92
C MET A 17 -31.48 -2.45 -16.40
N ALA A 18 -30.89 -2.44 -15.20
CA ALA A 18 -30.36 -1.24 -14.55
C ALA A 18 -28.83 -1.26 -14.36
N SER A 19 -28.10 -1.95 -15.26
CA SER A 19 -26.63 -2.08 -15.20
C SER A 19 -25.98 -1.96 -16.57
N CYS A 20 -25.91 -0.73 -17.11
CA CYS A 20 -24.94 -0.36 -18.13
C CYS A 20 -24.75 1.17 -18.12
N GLY A 21 -23.50 1.64 -18.05
CA GLY A 21 -23.20 3.08 -17.98
C GLY A 21 -21.76 3.37 -17.64
N ASP A 22 -20.87 3.21 -18.62
CA ASP A 22 -19.48 3.71 -18.58
C ASP A 22 -19.05 4.10 -20.00
N GLU A 23 -18.48 5.29 -20.18
CA GLU A 23 -17.82 5.74 -21.42
C GLU A 23 -16.37 6.19 -21.13
N PRO A 24 -15.41 5.93 -22.03
CA PRO A 24 -14.00 6.30 -21.81
C PRO A 24 -13.56 7.61 -22.48
N LYS A 25 -12.71 8.38 -21.78
CA LYS A 25 -11.76 9.36 -22.34
C LYS A 25 -10.40 9.16 -21.64
N LYS A 26 -9.30 8.88 -22.35
CA LYS A 26 -8.52 9.70 -23.31
C LYS A 26 -7.74 10.85 -22.65
N GLU A 27 -6.45 10.90 -23.00
CA GLU A 27 -5.40 11.94 -22.82
C GLU A 27 -4.13 11.33 -22.17
N ASP A 28 -2.89 11.69 -22.53
CA ASP A 28 -2.36 12.08 -23.85
C ASP A 28 -0.83 11.85 -23.88
N ALA A 29 -0.18 11.99 -25.03
CA ALA A 29 1.27 11.69 -25.18
C ALA A 29 2.20 12.85 -24.73
N SER A 30 3.40 12.52 -24.24
CA SER A 30 4.55 13.45 -24.21
C SER A 30 5.91 12.73 -24.10
N GLN A 31 6.89 13.24 -24.84
CA GLN A 31 8.33 12.97 -24.76
C GLN A 31 9.05 14.28 -24.29
N GLU A 32 10.32 14.36 -23.92
CA GLU A 32 11.46 13.43 -24.03
C GLU A 32 12.53 13.77 -22.96
N VAL A 33 13.67 13.04 -22.94
CA VAL A 33 15.06 13.55 -23.02
C VAL A 33 16.04 12.58 -22.36
N GLU A 34 17.01 12.09 -23.15
CA GLU A 34 18.11 11.20 -22.76
C GLU A 34 19.47 11.91 -22.87
N VAL A 35 20.34 11.77 -21.85
CA VAL A 35 21.81 12.00 -21.81
C VAL A 35 22.35 11.53 -20.44
N ILE A 36 23.57 11.01 -20.21
CA ILE A 36 24.80 10.78 -21.01
C ILE A 36 25.31 9.33 -20.76
N GLN A 37 25.94 8.68 -21.75
CA GLN A 37 26.60 7.36 -21.63
C GLN A 37 28.08 7.44 -21.22
N LYS A 38 28.61 6.38 -20.57
CA LYS A 38 30.00 5.81 -20.66
C LYS A 38 30.19 4.77 -19.53
N ASP A 39 30.92 3.65 -19.66
CA ASP A 39 31.76 3.10 -20.74
C ASP A 39 31.56 1.56 -20.82
N SER A 40 31.82 0.96 -22.00
CA SER A 40 31.55 -0.46 -22.30
C SER A 40 32.81 -1.33 -22.37
N VAL A 41 32.71 -2.62 -22.02
CA VAL A 41 33.59 -3.69 -22.54
C VAL A 41 32.72 -4.93 -22.87
N PRO A 42 32.89 -5.61 -24.02
CA PRO A 42 31.87 -6.54 -24.55
C PRO A 42 32.19 -8.02 -24.31
N ILE A 43 31.13 -8.85 -24.23
CA ILE A 43 31.20 -10.29 -24.50
C ILE A 43 30.07 -10.68 -25.47
N ASP A 44 30.45 -11.56 -26.39
CA ASP A 44 29.81 -11.97 -27.64
C ASP A 44 28.34 -12.46 -27.55
N SER A 45 27.63 -12.33 -28.67
CA SER A 45 26.23 -12.69 -28.85
C SER A 45 26.07 -14.12 -29.37
N THR A 46 25.17 -14.92 -28.78
CA THR A 46 24.18 -15.81 -29.45
C THR A 46 23.60 -16.89 -28.52
N ALA A 47 22.59 -16.52 -27.73
CA ALA A 47 21.51 -17.44 -27.30
C ALA A 47 20.44 -16.64 -26.52
N LEU A 48 19.60 -15.88 -27.25
CA LEU A 48 18.43 -15.25 -26.65
C LEU A 48 17.49 -16.33 -26.12
N LYS A 49 17.36 -16.39 -24.79
CA LYS A 49 16.24 -17.05 -24.13
C LYS A 49 15.72 -16.08 -23.10
N ASP A 50 14.90 -15.16 -23.59
CA ASP A 50 14.35 -14.05 -22.83
C ASP A 50 13.61 -14.59 -21.60
N LYS A 51 14.27 -14.42 -20.45
CA LYS A 51 13.57 -14.38 -19.17
C LYS A 51 13.38 -12.92 -18.85
N GLU A 52 12.24 -12.38 -19.25
CA GLU A 52 11.65 -11.25 -18.53
C GLU A 52 11.64 -11.61 -17.04
N VAL A 53 12.54 -11.00 -16.27
CA VAL A 53 12.37 -10.92 -14.83
C VAL A 53 11.31 -9.84 -14.63
N GLU A 54 10.05 -10.27 -14.70
CA GLU A 54 8.93 -9.50 -14.16
C GLU A 54 9.24 -9.24 -12.68
N GLU A 55 9.76 -8.04 -12.36
CA GLU A 55 10.05 -7.63 -10.99
C GLU A 55 8.74 -7.52 -10.20
N LYS A 56 8.30 -8.65 -9.65
CA LYS A 56 7.13 -8.70 -8.78
C LYS A 56 7.38 -7.80 -7.58
N LYS A 57 6.69 -6.66 -7.56
CA LYS A 57 6.66 -5.71 -6.43
C LYS A 57 6.51 -6.50 -5.13
N PHE A 58 7.48 -6.38 -4.23
CA PHE A 58 7.41 -7.03 -2.93
C PHE A 58 6.18 -6.52 -2.17
N VAL A 59 5.33 -7.47 -1.76
CA VAL A 59 4.16 -7.25 -0.92
C VAL A 59 4.33 -8.08 0.35
N LEU A 60 4.15 -7.45 1.50
CA LEU A 60 4.16 -8.10 2.80
C LEU A 60 2.91 -9.00 2.92
N THR A 61 3.07 -10.22 3.43
CA THR A 61 1.96 -11.14 3.67
C THR A 61 2.14 -11.81 5.02
N GLU A 62 1.07 -12.35 5.60
CA GLU A 62 1.15 -13.12 6.86
C GLU A 62 2.19 -14.24 6.77
N ASP A 63 2.29 -14.91 5.61
CA ASP A 63 3.25 -15.98 5.36
C ASP A 63 4.72 -15.52 5.29
N ASN A 64 4.99 -14.27 4.89
CA ASN A 64 6.36 -13.75 4.70
C ASN A 64 6.81 -12.75 5.77
N ALA A 65 5.89 -12.20 6.57
CA ALA A 65 6.16 -11.09 7.47
C ALA A 65 7.19 -11.43 8.57
N VAL A 66 7.14 -12.65 9.12
CA VAL A 66 8.06 -13.06 10.20
C VAL A 66 9.50 -13.13 9.69
N ASP A 67 9.74 -13.83 8.58
CA ASP A 67 11.08 -13.97 7.98
C ASP A 67 11.59 -12.61 7.49
N PHE A 68 10.73 -11.82 6.82
CA PHE A 68 11.05 -10.46 6.39
C PHE A 68 11.50 -9.58 7.57
N PHE A 69 10.75 -9.55 8.67
CA PHE A 69 11.11 -8.73 9.83
C PHE A 69 12.27 -9.31 10.65
N PHE A 70 12.50 -10.62 10.62
CA PHE A 70 13.68 -11.24 11.22
C PHE A 70 14.98 -10.80 10.55
N ASP A 71 15.00 -10.71 9.22
CA ASP A 71 16.16 -10.16 8.49
C ASP A 71 16.22 -8.63 8.60
N TYR A 72 15.10 -7.94 8.36
CA TYR A 72 15.04 -6.47 8.38
C TYR A 72 15.53 -5.88 9.71
N GLN A 73 15.29 -6.55 10.85
CA GLN A 73 15.72 -6.04 12.16
C GLN A 73 17.25 -6.05 12.37
N LYS A 74 18.00 -6.91 11.67
CA LYS A 74 19.45 -7.12 11.94
C LYS A 74 20.25 -5.85 11.67
N ASP A 75 19.81 -5.05 10.70
CA ASP A 75 20.44 -3.79 10.30
C ASP A 75 19.78 -2.54 10.94
N LEU A 76 18.77 -2.71 11.81
CA LEU A 76 18.03 -1.59 12.42
C LEU A 76 18.76 -0.95 13.61
N LYS A 77 19.68 -0.03 13.27
CA LYS A 77 20.33 0.88 14.23
C LYS A 77 19.45 2.08 14.64
N VAL A 78 18.28 2.27 14.03
CA VAL A 78 17.37 3.39 14.34
C VAL A 78 16.49 3.03 15.53
N ASP A 79 16.45 3.91 16.53
CA ASP A 79 15.72 3.75 17.78
C ASP A 79 14.75 4.91 18.05
N LYS A 80 14.77 6.00 17.27
CA LYS A 80 13.94 7.19 17.44
C LYS A 80 13.18 7.54 16.18
N VAL A 81 11.91 7.90 16.35
CA VAL A 81 11.04 8.38 15.26
C VAL A 81 10.43 9.72 15.65
N LYS A 82 10.62 10.74 14.80
CA LYS A 82 9.96 12.05 14.93
C LYS A 82 8.60 11.98 14.25
N ILE A 83 7.53 12.19 15.01
CA ILE A 83 6.16 12.33 14.51
C ILE A 83 5.86 13.83 14.42
N THR A 84 5.48 14.28 13.22
CA THR A 84 5.11 15.68 12.96
C THR A 84 3.60 15.75 12.75
N THR A 85 2.93 16.63 13.48
CA THR A 85 1.48 16.83 13.42
C THR A 85 1.16 18.30 13.18
N ARG A 86 -0.10 18.60 12.87
CA ARG A 86 -0.61 19.98 12.76
C ARG A 86 -0.56 20.78 14.08
N LEU A 87 -0.31 20.12 15.22
CA LEU A 87 -0.19 20.71 16.55
C LEU A 87 1.28 20.78 17.05
N GLY A 88 2.25 20.36 16.24
CA GLY A 88 3.66 20.32 16.59
C GLY A 88 4.30 18.95 16.36
N SER A 89 5.58 18.83 16.71
CA SER A 89 6.36 17.59 16.58
C SER A 89 6.70 17.01 17.96
N PHE A 90 6.77 15.68 18.04
CA PHE A 90 7.33 14.96 19.17
C PHE A 90 8.17 13.79 18.68
N THR A 91 9.07 13.26 19.53
CA THR A 91 9.93 12.13 19.21
C THR A 91 9.59 10.97 20.12
N VAL A 92 9.37 9.79 19.55
CA VAL A 92 9.20 8.54 20.30
C VAL A 92 10.52 7.76 20.33
N GLN A 93 10.85 7.21 21.50
CA GLN A 93 11.91 6.21 21.67
C GLN A 93 11.30 4.83 21.48
N LEU A 94 11.98 4.00 20.69
CA LEU A 94 11.66 2.59 20.48
C LEU A 94 12.67 1.73 21.25
N PHE A 95 12.21 0.58 21.73
CA PHE A 95 12.99 -0.34 22.54
C PHE A 95 13.10 -1.71 21.87
N ASP A 96 14.20 -2.43 22.15
CA ASP A 96 14.56 -3.67 21.47
C ASP A 96 13.87 -4.92 22.05
N ASN A 97 13.07 -4.77 23.10
CA ASN A 97 12.30 -5.86 23.72
C ASN A 97 11.13 -6.36 22.86
N VAL A 98 10.76 -5.63 21.79
CA VAL A 98 9.69 -5.98 20.85
C VAL A 98 10.18 -5.85 19.39
N PRO A 99 11.19 -6.65 18.97
CA PRO A 99 11.98 -6.40 17.77
C PRO A 99 11.13 -6.33 16.49
N TYR A 100 10.16 -7.24 16.31
CA TYR A 100 9.31 -7.23 15.11
C TYR A 100 8.31 -6.06 15.08
N HIS A 101 7.81 -5.60 16.23
CA HIS A 101 6.98 -4.40 16.29
C HIS A 101 7.80 -3.12 16.01
N LYS A 102 9.02 -3.02 16.57
CA LYS A 102 9.98 -1.95 16.25
C LYS A 102 10.30 -1.95 14.75
N ALA A 103 10.58 -3.12 14.19
CA ALA A 103 10.90 -3.31 12.77
C ALA A 103 9.75 -2.89 11.86
N ASN A 104 8.54 -3.39 12.10
CA ASN A 104 7.35 -3.04 11.35
C ASN A 104 7.04 -1.53 11.43
N PHE A 105 7.10 -0.93 12.62
CA PHE A 105 6.84 0.50 12.79
C PHE A 105 7.84 1.38 12.04
N ILE A 106 9.14 1.04 12.08
CA ILE A 106 10.18 1.73 11.30
C ILE A 106 9.99 1.50 9.79
N TYR A 107 9.63 0.29 9.36
CA TYR A 107 9.36 -0.05 7.96
C TYR A 107 8.19 0.78 7.40
N LEU A 108 7.04 0.78 8.07
CA LEU A 108 5.86 1.57 7.68
C LEU A 108 6.14 3.08 7.69
N THR A 109 6.96 3.55 8.65
CA THR A 109 7.42 4.96 8.70
C THR A 109 8.27 5.30 7.49
N ARG A 110 9.25 4.45 7.13
CA ARG A 110 10.11 4.64 5.94
C ARG A 110 9.33 4.53 4.62
N LYS A 111 8.24 3.77 4.59
CA LYS A 111 7.30 3.70 3.46
C LYS A 111 6.33 4.90 3.39
N GLY A 112 6.36 5.82 4.36
CA GLY A 112 5.44 6.96 4.39
C GLY A 112 3.97 6.59 4.64
N TYR A 113 3.71 5.38 5.13
CA TYR A 113 2.35 4.88 5.38
C TYR A 113 1.57 5.77 6.35
N PHE A 114 2.23 6.23 7.42
CA PHE A 114 1.62 7.10 8.43
C PHE A 114 1.40 8.55 7.98
N ASN A 115 1.94 8.97 6.83
CA ASN A 115 1.69 10.31 6.30
C ASN A 115 0.20 10.47 5.99
N ASP A 116 -0.37 11.57 6.46
CA ASP A 116 -1.79 11.94 6.32
C ASP A 116 -2.78 11.01 7.07
N THR A 117 -2.25 10.15 7.96
CA THR A 117 -3.08 9.39 8.91
C THR A 117 -3.54 10.23 10.10
N GLN A 118 -4.61 9.81 10.76
CA GLN A 118 -5.32 10.58 11.79
C GLN A 118 -5.27 9.91 13.17
N PHE A 119 -5.32 10.73 14.23
CA PHE A 119 -5.66 10.28 15.57
C PHE A 119 -7.19 10.17 15.71
N HIS A 120 -7.75 9.11 15.15
CA HIS A 120 -9.21 8.90 15.06
C HIS A 120 -9.88 8.60 16.41
N ARG A 121 -9.12 8.30 17.46
CA ARG A 121 -9.67 8.05 18.80
C ARG A 121 -8.81 8.69 19.89
N VAL A 122 -9.42 9.60 20.65
CA VAL A 122 -8.81 10.29 21.79
C VAL A 122 -9.72 10.10 23.00
N VAL A 123 -9.21 9.47 24.05
CA VAL A 123 -9.91 9.33 25.34
C VAL A 123 -9.07 10.06 26.38
N LYS A 124 -9.64 11.12 26.96
CA LYS A 124 -8.97 11.97 27.95
C LYS A 124 -8.45 11.12 29.11
N ASP A 125 -7.22 11.41 29.54
CA ASP A 125 -6.55 10.77 30.67
C ASP A 125 -6.40 9.23 30.53
N PHE A 126 -6.51 8.69 29.30
CA PHE A 126 -6.36 7.26 29.01
C PHE A 126 -5.46 6.99 27.79
N ILE A 127 -5.94 7.21 26.55
CA ILE A 127 -5.20 6.88 25.32
C ILE A 127 -5.46 7.85 24.16
N ILE A 128 -4.47 7.95 23.27
CA ILE A 128 -4.57 8.52 21.93
C ILE A 128 -4.20 7.42 20.94
N GLN A 129 -5.09 7.12 20.00
CA GLN A 129 -4.95 6.06 19.01
C GLN A 129 -5.03 6.65 17.60
N GLY A 130 -4.11 6.24 16.72
CA GLY A 130 -3.98 6.73 15.35
C GLY A 130 -3.26 5.75 14.44
N GLY A 131 -2.67 6.23 13.34
CA GLY A 131 -2.00 5.39 12.34
C GLY A 131 -2.93 4.79 11.28
N ASN A 132 -4.14 5.32 11.16
CA ASN A 132 -5.09 5.03 10.08
C ASN A 132 -5.90 6.30 9.73
N SER A 133 -6.57 6.29 8.58
CA SER A 133 -7.49 7.31 8.08
C SER A 133 -8.61 6.60 7.29
N ASP A 134 -9.79 7.21 7.21
CA ASP A 134 -10.86 6.75 6.32
C ASP A 134 -10.63 7.18 4.85
N ASP A 135 -9.52 7.89 4.59
CA ASP A 135 -9.09 8.26 3.25
C ASP A 135 -8.68 7.04 2.40
N ARG A 136 -9.14 7.04 1.14
CA ARG A 136 -8.83 6.03 0.13
C ARG A 136 -7.33 5.91 -0.13
N GLU A 137 -6.57 7.00 -0.04
CA GLU A 137 -5.11 6.94 -0.19
C GLU A 137 -4.44 6.11 0.92
N THR A 138 -4.94 6.17 2.16
CA THR A 138 -4.42 5.33 3.25
C THR A 138 -4.74 3.85 3.01
N GLY A 139 -5.93 3.54 2.47
CA GLY A 139 -6.28 2.19 2.04
C GLY A 139 -5.43 1.67 0.88
N ARG A 140 -5.12 2.52 -0.11
CA ARG A 140 -4.21 2.23 -1.22
C ARG A 140 -2.80 1.93 -0.74
N LYS A 141 -2.21 2.83 0.07
CA LYS A 141 -0.89 2.63 0.70
C LYS A 141 -0.80 1.30 1.45
N ARG A 142 -1.85 0.91 2.20
CA ARG A 142 -1.90 -0.40 2.88
C ARG A 142 -1.83 -1.55 1.87
N SER A 143 -2.75 -1.56 0.90
CA SER A 143 -2.85 -2.64 -0.10
C SER A 143 -1.60 -2.79 -0.97
N GLU A 144 -0.83 -1.71 -1.15
CA GLU A 144 0.45 -1.71 -1.86
C GLU A 144 1.65 -2.18 -1.05
N ILE A 145 1.58 -2.06 0.27
CA ILE A 145 2.62 -2.53 1.20
C ILE A 145 2.40 -4.01 1.52
N GLY A 146 1.14 -4.41 1.70
CA GLY A 146 0.72 -5.68 2.30
C GLY A 146 -0.03 -5.45 3.61
#